data_AF-A0A0W7WD38-F1
#
_entry.id   AF-A0A0W7WD38-F1
#
_cell.length_a   1.000
_cell.length_b   1.000
_cell.length_c   1.000
_cell.angle_alpha   90.00
_cell.angle_beta   90.00
_cell.angle_gamma   90.00
#
_symmetry.space_group_name_H-M   'P 1'
#
loop_
_entity.id
_entity.type
_entity.pdbx_description
1 polymer ?
#
loop_
_entity_poly.entity_id
_entity_poly.type
_entity_poly.pdbx_seq_one_letter_code
_entity_poly.pdbx_strand_id
1 'polypeptide(L)'
;MRLPNTLTGPRLRQGRRAAVSVSLVLTAGLALAGCTPTAEEPDSDPVAESTETSAETAPATIPDTQVGDTMQWAIDMLNSSEDPTVAEIEAKFSDQFLKAVPVEEFLAQTNTAIRPAGPFELSAYEEADELSAVATLEGEVGGAVQLQVGLNEQGEITVMLVSPAP
;
A
#
# COMPACT_ATOMS: atom_id res chain seq x y z
N MET A 1 16.82 -63.18 -11.74
CA MET A 1 15.46 -63.75 -11.61
C MET A 1 14.52 -62.60 -11.23
N ARG A 2 13.78 -62.06 -12.22
CA ARG A 2 12.33 -62.29 -12.46
C ARG A 2 11.41 -61.65 -11.38
N LEU A 3 11.05 -60.37 -11.59
CA LEU A 3 9.71 -59.81 -11.94
C LEU A 3 8.44 -60.57 -11.46
N PRO A 4 7.24 -59.95 -11.49
CA PRO A 4 6.66 -58.87 -10.66
C PRO A 4 5.19 -59.25 -10.26
N ASN A 5 4.42 -58.37 -9.61
CA ASN A 5 2.95 -58.22 -9.78
C ASN A 5 2.44 -57.20 -8.76
N THR A 6 2.04 -55.98 -9.15
CA THR A 6 0.82 -55.54 -9.85
C THR A 6 -0.48 -55.82 -9.09
N LEU A 7 -1.27 -54.75 -8.91
CA LEU A 7 -2.72 -54.61 -9.18
C LEU A 7 -3.14 -53.26 -8.54
N THR A 8 -3.39 -52.20 -9.31
CA THR A 8 -4.73 -51.85 -9.84
C THR A 8 -5.70 -51.54 -8.69
N GLY A 9 -5.99 -50.28 -8.35
CA GLY A 9 -6.84 -49.39 -9.15
C GLY A 9 -7.80 -48.61 -8.23
N PRO A 10 -8.68 -47.78 -8.80
CA PRO A 10 -9.02 -46.43 -8.32
C PRO A 10 -10.24 -46.40 -7.39
N ARG A 11 -10.49 -45.30 -6.66
CA ARG A 11 -11.84 -44.72 -6.45
C ARG A 11 -11.82 -43.21 -6.19
N LEU A 12 -12.19 -42.46 -7.22
CA LEU A 12 -12.89 -41.18 -7.08
C LEU A 12 -14.21 -41.44 -6.31
N ARG A 13 -14.44 -40.73 -5.22
CA ARG A 13 -15.75 -40.50 -4.59
C ARG A 13 -15.85 -38.98 -4.45
N GLN A 14 -16.36 -38.21 -5.40
CA GLN A 14 -17.72 -38.20 -5.95
C GLN A 14 -18.82 -38.23 -4.87
N GLY A 15 -18.84 -37.21 -4.02
CA GLY A 15 -20.06 -36.77 -3.33
C GLY A 15 -20.88 -35.88 -4.27
N ARG A 16 -21.82 -36.46 -5.02
CA ARG A 16 -22.91 -35.73 -5.71
C ARG A 16 -24.13 -35.70 -4.78
N ARG A 17 -24.77 -34.53 -4.67
CA ARG A 17 -26.22 -34.24 -4.57
C ARG A 17 -26.40 -32.95 -3.74
N ALA A 18 -26.55 -31.78 -4.35
CA ALA A 18 -27.77 -31.23 -4.98
C ALA A 18 -28.76 -30.59 -3.99
N ALA A 19 -28.80 -29.25 -3.98
CA ALA A 19 -29.94 -28.36 -3.74
C ALA A 19 -29.41 -26.93 -3.95
N VAL A 20 -29.52 -26.32 -5.13
CA VAL A 20 -30.66 -25.49 -5.57
C VAL A 20 -31.17 -24.58 -4.45
N SER A 21 -30.80 -23.31 -4.50
CA SER A 21 -31.67 -22.19 -4.09
C SER A 21 -31.32 -21.01 -4.98
N VAL A 22 -32.32 -20.66 -5.77
CA VAL A 22 -32.38 -19.62 -6.80
C VAL A 22 -33.04 -18.39 -6.18
N SER A 23 -32.74 -17.23 -6.77
CA SER A 23 -33.39 -15.91 -6.66
C SER A 23 -32.74 -14.91 -5.70
N LEU A 24 -32.00 -13.90 -6.18
CA LEU A 24 -32.38 -12.74 -7.02
C LEU A 24 -32.98 -11.61 -6.19
N VAL A 25 -32.13 -10.63 -5.86
CA VAL A 25 -32.56 -9.26 -5.57
C VAL A 25 -31.67 -8.33 -6.38
N LEU A 26 -32.14 -7.98 -7.58
CA LEU A 26 -31.67 -6.82 -8.33
C LEU A 26 -32.33 -5.59 -7.72
N THR A 27 -31.54 -4.68 -7.15
CA THR A 27 -31.98 -3.32 -6.85
C THR A 27 -31.12 -2.36 -7.66
N ALA A 28 -31.49 -2.20 -8.94
CA ALA A 28 -30.99 -1.15 -9.79
C ALA A 28 -31.78 0.13 -9.51
N GLY A 29 -31.19 1.04 -8.74
CA GLY A 29 -31.71 2.40 -8.53
C GLY A 29 -30.93 3.41 -9.38
N LEU A 30 -31.13 3.41 -10.70
CA LEU A 30 -30.70 4.52 -11.56
C LEU A 30 -31.78 5.62 -11.53
N ALA A 31 -31.57 6.65 -10.72
CA ALA A 31 -32.30 7.91 -10.85
C ALA A 31 -31.65 8.76 -11.95
N LEU A 32 -32.10 8.56 -13.20
CA LEU A 32 -31.83 9.46 -14.31
C LEU A 32 -32.78 10.66 -14.21
N ALA A 33 -32.37 11.71 -13.50
CA ALA A 33 -32.97 13.02 -13.63
C ALA A 33 -32.50 13.60 -14.98
N GLY A 34 -33.40 13.57 -15.97
CA GLY A 34 -33.18 14.16 -17.28
C GLY A 34 -33.18 15.69 -17.21
N CYS A 35 -32.06 16.30 -17.56
CA CYS A 35 -32.02 17.71 -17.97
C CYS A 35 -32.23 17.79 -19.48
N THR A 36 -33.33 18.42 -19.86
CA THR A 36 -33.66 18.82 -21.23
C THR A 36 -32.67 19.88 -21.73
N PRO A 37 -32.14 19.78 -22.97
CA PRO A 37 -31.35 20.86 -23.55
C PRO A 37 -32.30 21.96 -24.03
N THR A 38 -32.27 23.11 -23.35
CA THR A 38 -32.80 24.35 -23.91
C THR A 38 -31.68 25.02 -24.67
N ALA A 39 -31.88 25.17 -25.98
CA ALA A 39 -31.01 25.95 -26.84
C ALA A 39 -31.37 27.43 -26.64
N GLU A 40 -30.44 28.22 -26.13
CA GLU A 40 -30.44 29.68 -26.26
C GLU A 40 -29.31 30.09 -27.20
N GLU A 41 -29.62 31.10 -28.00
CA GLU A 41 -28.89 31.62 -29.15
C GLU A 41 -27.56 32.31 -28.76
N PRO A 42 -26.63 32.51 -29.72
CA PRO A 42 -25.23 32.74 -29.45
C PRO A 42 -24.96 34.22 -29.11
N ASP A 43 -24.65 34.49 -27.85
CA ASP A 43 -24.02 35.74 -27.46
C ASP A 43 -22.49 35.59 -27.56
N SER A 44 -21.89 36.59 -28.19
CA SER A 44 -20.46 36.65 -28.48
C SER A 44 -19.66 37.10 -27.25
N ASP A 45 -18.38 36.71 -27.25
CA ASP A 45 -17.27 37.20 -26.40
C ASP A 45 -17.05 36.57 -25.02
N PRO A 46 -15.78 36.43 -24.56
CA PRO A 46 -14.53 36.23 -25.28
C PRO A 46 -13.93 34.85 -24.96
N VAL A 47 -12.90 34.48 -25.72
CA VAL A 47 -12.05 33.31 -25.47
C VAL A 47 -11.43 33.45 -24.07
N ALA A 48 -12.06 32.84 -23.06
CA ALA A 48 -11.39 32.52 -21.82
C ALA A 48 -10.39 31.43 -22.18
N GLU A 49 -9.18 31.86 -22.55
CA GLU A 49 -7.98 31.03 -22.47
C GLU A 49 -8.05 30.34 -21.11
N SER A 50 -8.36 29.05 -21.16
CA SER A 50 -8.21 28.15 -20.04
C SER A 50 -6.72 28.08 -19.82
N THR A 51 -6.20 29.03 -19.05
CA THR A 51 -4.90 28.88 -18.40
C THR A 51 -5.06 27.67 -17.50
N GLU A 52 -4.71 26.50 -18.04
CA GLU A 52 -4.35 25.33 -17.25
C GLU A 52 -3.16 25.75 -16.40
N THR A 53 -3.46 26.42 -15.28
CA THR A 53 -2.56 26.49 -14.13
C THR A 53 -2.38 25.04 -13.72
N SER A 54 -1.37 24.40 -14.28
CA SER A 54 -0.70 23.27 -13.64
C SER A 54 -0.32 23.77 -12.25
N ALA A 55 -1.14 23.43 -11.26
CA ALA A 55 -0.78 23.58 -9.88
C ALA A 55 0.37 22.61 -9.65
N GLU A 56 1.60 23.12 -9.84
CA GLU A 56 2.82 22.47 -9.39
C GLU A 56 2.62 22.19 -7.90
N THR A 57 2.34 20.93 -7.58
CA THR A 57 2.06 20.52 -6.21
C THR A 57 3.38 20.66 -5.46
N ALA A 58 3.41 21.56 -4.48
CA ALA A 58 4.60 21.75 -3.66
C ALA A 58 5.04 20.39 -3.10
N PRO A 59 6.35 20.10 -3.04
CA PRO A 59 6.82 18.82 -2.53
C PRO A 59 6.32 18.62 -1.10
N ALA A 60 5.83 17.43 -0.80
CA ALA A 60 5.46 17.07 0.56
C ALA A 60 6.67 17.19 1.48
N THR A 61 6.49 17.73 2.68
CA THR A 61 7.54 17.90 3.67
C THR A 61 7.22 17.08 4.92
N ILE A 62 8.25 16.47 5.49
CA ILE A 62 8.17 15.82 6.80
C ILE A 62 8.58 16.85 7.85
N PRO A 63 7.74 17.14 8.87
CA PRO A 63 8.10 18.01 9.98
C PRO A 63 9.18 17.39 10.88
N ASP A 64 9.94 18.24 11.57
CA ASP A 64 10.96 17.83 12.53
C ASP A 64 10.32 17.40 13.88
N THR A 65 9.63 16.27 13.87
CA THR A 65 9.07 15.59 15.06
C THR A 65 9.73 14.23 15.26
N GLN A 66 9.53 13.61 16.43
CA GLN A 66 10.09 12.27 16.68
C GLN A 66 9.59 11.22 15.67
N VAL A 67 8.30 11.28 15.30
CA VAL A 67 7.72 10.40 14.29
C VAL A 67 8.17 10.80 12.88
N GLY A 68 8.34 12.09 12.61
CA GLY A 68 8.91 12.61 11.36
C GLY A 68 10.34 12.11 11.11
N ASP A 69 11.22 12.22 12.11
CA ASP A 69 12.60 11.70 12.05
C ASP A 69 12.62 10.20 11.75
N THR A 70 11.68 9.45 12.33
CA THR A 70 11.58 8.01 12.12
C THR A 70 11.02 7.67 10.74
N MET A 71 10.06 8.46 10.25
CA MET A 71 9.55 8.34 8.88
C MET A 71 10.68 8.61 7.87
N GLN A 72 11.45 9.67 8.07
CA GLN A 72 12.57 10.00 7.21
C GLN A 72 13.63 8.89 7.22
N TRP A 73 13.99 8.38 8.40
CA TRP A 73 14.87 7.22 8.52
C TRP A 73 14.36 6.00 7.74
N ALA A 74 13.05 5.73 7.79
CA ALA A 74 12.46 4.60 7.09
C ALA A 74 12.53 4.78 5.56
N ILE A 75 12.24 5.98 5.06
CA ILE A 75 12.34 6.31 3.63
C ILE A 75 13.79 6.20 3.16
N ASP A 76 14.75 6.72 3.94
CA ASP A 76 16.17 6.63 3.64
C ASP A 76 16.65 5.16 3.62
N MET A 77 16.18 4.35 4.56
CA MET A 77 16.47 2.90 4.58
C MET A 77 15.94 2.20 3.33
N LEU A 78 14.71 2.53 2.89
CA LEU A 78 14.13 1.95 1.68
C LEU A 78 14.89 2.36 0.41
N ASN A 79 15.40 3.60 0.38
CA ASN A 79 16.15 4.14 -0.76
C ASN A 79 17.66 3.89 -0.71
N SER A 80 18.17 3.37 0.39
CA SER A 80 19.59 3.05 0.53
C SER A 80 20.02 2.06 -0.56
N SER A 81 21.30 2.08 -0.94
CA SER A 81 21.89 1.05 -1.80
C SER A 81 22.47 -0.13 -0.99
N GLU A 82 22.65 0.07 0.31
CA GLU A 82 23.19 -0.92 1.24
C GLU A 82 22.06 -1.51 2.08
N ASP A 83 22.18 -2.79 2.42
CA ASP A 83 21.22 -3.45 3.29
C ASP A 83 21.44 -3.02 4.75
N PRO A 84 20.38 -2.68 5.49
CA PRO A 84 20.50 -2.38 6.91
C PRO A 84 20.98 -3.62 7.68
N THR A 85 21.82 -3.39 8.67
CA THR A 85 22.37 -4.43 9.54
C THR A 85 21.36 -4.84 10.60
N VAL A 86 21.51 -6.06 11.15
CA VAL A 86 20.69 -6.55 12.26
C VAL A 86 20.72 -5.58 13.45
N ALA A 87 21.90 -5.07 13.80
CA ALA A 87 22.07 -4.16 14.94
C ALA A 87 21.35 -2.81 14.73
N GLU A 88 21.29 -2.30 13.49
CA GLU A 88 20.56 -1.07 13.18
C GLU A 88 19.05 -1.25 13.36
N ILE A 89 18.52 -2.40 12.92
CA ILE A 89 17.10 -2.74 13.11
C ILE A 89 16.80 -2.95 14.59
N GLU A 90 17.62 -3.72 15.31
CA GLU A 90 17.44 -3.96 16.76
C GLU A 90 17.48 -2.67 17.59
N ALA A 91 18.22 -1.65 17.16
CA ALA A 91 18.29 -0.36 17.86
C ALA A 91 17.09 0.56 17.60
N LYS A 92 16.32 0.32 16.54
CA LYS A 92 15.20 1.17 16.11
C LYS A 92 13.84 0.60 16.46
N PHE A 93 13.72 -0.73 16.49
CA PHE A 93 12.46 -1.41 16.71
C PHE A 93 12.30 -1.89 18.15
N SER A 94 11.07 -1.80 18.64
CA SER A 94 10.72 -2.30 19.97
C SER A 94 10.86 -3.82 20.06
N ASP A 95 11.21 -4.32 21.25
CA ASP A 95 11.21 -5.75 21.59
C ASP A 95 9.89 -6.46 21.24
N GLN A 96 8.76 -5.74 21.34
CA GLN A 96 7.46 -6.31 21.00
C GLN A 96 7.32 -6.56 19.50
N PHE A 97 7.75 -5.61 18.67
CA PHE A 97 7.76 -5.79 17.22
C PHE A 97 8.69 -6.95 16.82
N LEU A 98 9.92 -6.97 17.35
CA LEU A 98 10.93 -7.97 17.00
C LEU A 98 10.58 -9.40 17.44
N LYS A 99 9.70 -9.55 18.43
CA LYS A 99 9.12 -10.86 18.80
C LYS A 99 8.08 -11.34 17.81
N ALA A 100 7.35 -10.42 17.16
CA ALA A 100 6.32 -10.75 16.18
C ALA A 100 6.93 -10.96 14.79
N VAL A 101 7.90 -10.13 14.41
CA VAL A 101 8.62 -10.18 13.15
C VAL A 101 10.12 -10.22 13.47
N PRO A 102 10.77 -11.40 13.42
CA PRO A 102 12.20 -11.49 13.63
C PRO A 102 12.99 -10.62 12.65
N VAL A 103 14.11 -10.04 13.10
CA VAL A 103 14.91 -9.09 12.30
C VAL A 103 15.28 -9.66 10.93
N GLU A 104 15.69 -10.93 10.86
CA GLU A 104 16.06 -11.58 9.61
C GLU A 104 14.90 -11.65 8.60
N GLU A 105 13.67 -11.86 9.09
CA GLU A 105 12.47 -11.90 8.26
C GLU A 105 12.10 -10.50 7.77
N PHE A 106 12.16 -9.50 8.67
CA PHE A 106 11.95 -8.10 8.32
C PHE A 106 12.92 -7.64 7.21
N LEU A 107 14.21 -7.93 7.38
CA LEU A 107 15.26 -7.60 6.41
C LEU A 107 15.03 -8.32 5.07
N ALA A 108 14.71 -9.63 5.12
CA ALA A 108 14.43 -10.40 3.91
C ALA A 108 13.23 -9.81 3.16
N GLN A 109 12.12 -9.51 3.84
CA GLN A 109 10.94 -8.91 3.21
C GLN A 109 11.25 -7.52 2.64
N THR A 110 11.94 -6.67 3.42
CA THR A 110 12.27 -5.30 3.01
C THR A 110 13.15 -5.31 1.76
N ASN A 111 14.22 -6.10 1.75
CA ASN A 111 15.20 -6.11 0.66
C ASN A 111 14.69 -6.84 -0.59
N THR A 112 13.80 -7.83 -0.45
CA THR A 112 13.36 -8.64 -1.60
C THR A 112 12.00 -8.24 -2.16
N ALA A 113 11.10 -7.68 -1.33
CA ALA A 113 9.75 -7.36 -1.75
C ALA A 113 9.48 -5.85 -1.86
N ILE A 114 10.13 -5.02 -1.03
CA ILE A 114 9.82 -3.59 -0.95
C ILE A 114 10.86 -2.75 -1.70
N ARG A 115 12.14 -2.81 -1.33
CA ARG A 115 13.20 -1.99 -1.93
C ARG A 115 13.35 -2.09 -3.45
N PRO A 116 13.07 -3.24 -4.11
CA PRO A 116 13.09 -3.32 -5.57
C PRO A 116 12.03 -2.47 -6.29
N ALA A 117 11.02 -1.96 -5.56
CA ALA A 117 10.04 -1.02 -6.10
C ALA A 117 10.53 0.45 -6.06
N GLY A 118 11.61 0.72 -5.33
CA GLY A 118 12.24 2.02 -5.28
C GLY A 118 13.04 2.38 -6.54
N PRO A 119 13.58 3.61 -6.65
CA PRO A 119 13.55 4.66 -5.61
C PRO A 119 12.13 5.14 -5.29
N PHE A 120 11.92 5.51 -4.03
CA PHE A 120 10.67 6.00 -3.47
C PHE A 120 10.75 7.51 -3.25
N GLU A 121 9.80 8.25 -3.82
CA GLU A 121 9.68 9.70 -3.63
C GLU A 121 8.45 10.03 -2.77
N LEU A 122 8.59 10.93 -1.80
CA LEU A 122 7.49 11.33 -0.94
C LEU A 122 6.48 12.20 -1.71
N SER A 123 5.24 11.72 -1.84
CA SER A 123 4.13 12.46 -2.46
C SER A 123 3.12 13.02 -1.45
N ALA A 124 2.98 12.39 -0.28
CA ALA A 124 2.14 12.90 0.79
C ALA A 124 2.68 12.47 2.17
N TYR A 125 2.39 13.27 3.19
CA TYR A 125 2.71 12.97 4.59
C TYR A 125 1.58 13.47 5.49
N GLU A 126 1.15 12.65 6.43
CA GLU A 126 0.14 12.96 7.44
C GLU A 126 0.58 12.41 8.80
N GLU A 127 0.64 13.28 9.81
CA GLU A 127 0.76 12.86 11.21
C GLU A 127 -0.64 12.55 11.74
N ALA A 128 -0.85 11.31 12.17
CA ALA A 128 -2.09 10.93 12.83
C ALA A 128 -2.07 11.38 14.29
N ASP A 129 -0.91 11.29 14.96
CA ASP A 129 -0.64 11.82 16.29
C ASP A 129 0.88 12.01 16.52
N GLU A 130 1.29 12.32 17.75
CA GLU A 130 2.70 12.57 18.13
C GLU A 130 3.61 11.33 17.95
N LEU A 131 3.04 10.13 17.89
CA LEU A 131 3.74 8.85 17.82
C LEU A 131 3.41 8.07 16.55
N SER A 132 2.52 8.55 15.69
CA SER A 132 2.13 7.83 14.48
C SER A 132 1.93 8.74 13.27
N ALA A 133 2.42 8.26 12.13
CA ALA A 133 2.36 8.98 10.87
C ALA A 133 2.21 8.03 9.69
N VAL A 134 1.74 8.58 8.58
CA VAL A 134 1.54 7.89 7.32
C VAL A 134 2.15 8.73 6.20
N ALA A 135 2.94 8.11 5.34
CA ALA A 135 3.50 8.71 4.14
C ALA A 135 2.98 7.96 2.90
N THR A 136 2.70 8.69 1.83
CA THR A 136 2.53 8.11 0.49
C THR A 136 3.83 8.31 -0.26
N LEU A 137 4.35 7.21 -0.82
CA LEU A 137 5.60 7.16 -1.56
C LEU A 137 5.32 6.68 -2.98
N GLU A 138 5.76 7.44 -3.98
CA GLU A 138 5.76 6.99 -5.38
C GLU A 138 6.99 6.10 -5.60
N GLY A 139 6.78 4.83 -5.90
CA GLY A 139 7.85 3.93 -6.32
C GLY A 139 8.06 3.99 -7.84
N GLU A 140 9.30 3.85 -8.30
CA GLU A 140 9.62 3.72 -9.73
C GLU A 140 8.90 2.51 -10.35
N VAL A 141 8.73 1.44 -9.58
CA VAL A 141 8.08 0.20 -10.03
C VAL A 141 6.93 -0.16 -9.10
N GLY A 142 5.76 -0.45 -9.67
CA GLY A 142 4.61 -0.95 -8.90
C GLY A 142 3.66 0.14 -8.37
N GLY A 143 3.96 1.41 -8.60
CA GLY A 143 3.10 2.55 -8.27
C GLY A 143 3.27 3.06 -6.85
N ALA A 144 2.29 3.85 -6.40
CA ALA A 144 2.30 4.45 -5.08
C ALA A 144 2.08 3.41 -3.97
N VAL A 145 2.87 3.53 -2.91
CA VAL A 145 2.72 2.77 -1.67
C VAL A 145 2.48 3.71 -0.50
N GLN A 146 1.81 3.20 0.52
CA GLN A 146 1.64 3.86 1.80
C GLN A 146 2.59 3.22 2.82
N LEU A 147 3.41 4.05 3.46
CA LEU A 147 4.26 3.69 4.60
C LEU A 147 3.63 4.22 5.88
N GLN A 148 3.27 3.32 6.79
CA GLN A 148 2.78 3.66 8.12
C GLN A 148 3.86 3.38 9.16
N VAL A 149 4.09 4.35 10.05
CA VAL A 149 5.01 4.25 11.18
C VAL A 149 4.26 4.55 12.47
N GLY A 150 4.49 3.73 13.50
CA GLY A 150 4.00 3.94 14.85
C GLY A 150 5.09 3.68 15.87
N LEU A 151 5.20 4.57 16.86
CA LEU A 151 6.22 4.56 17.90
C LEU A 151 5.61 4.29 19.28
N ASN A 152 6.43 3.80 20.21
CA ASN A 152 6.12 3.85 21.63
C ASN A 152 6.65 5.15 22.27
N GLU A 153 6.39 5.34 23.57
CA GLU A 153 6.87 6.50 24.33
C GLU A 153 8.41 6.59 24.44
N GLN A 154 9.13 5.50 24.12
CA GLN A 154 10.61 5.49 24.05
C GLN A 154 11.13 5.91 22.66
N GLY A 155 10.25 6.13 21.68
CA GLY A 155 10.62 6.42 20.30
C GLY A 155 11.01 5.20 19.48
N GLU A 156 10.72 3.98 19.97
CA GLU A 156 10.99 2.75 19.25
C GLU A 156 9.81 2.38 18.35
N ILE A 157 10.11 1.80 17.20
CA ILE A 157 9.10 1.40 16.23
C ILE A 157 8.31 0.21 16.77
N THR A 158 7.01 0.39 16.90
CA THR A 158 6.03 -0.66 17.24
C THR A 158 5.23 -1.12 16.03
N VAL A 159 5.13 -0.26 15.01
CA VAL A 159 4.46 -0.53 13.74
C VAL A 159 5.29 0.04 12.61
N MET A 160 5.61 -0.79 11.62
CA MET A 160 6.08 -0.36 10.31
C MET A 160 5.40 -1.23 9.27
N LEU A 161 4.60 -0.61 8.41
CA LEU A 161 3.82 -1.31 7.39
C LEU A 161 3.94 -0.60 6.06
N VAL A 162 4.14 -1.38 5.00
CA VAL A 162 4.06 -0.91 3.61
C VAL A 162 2.90 -1.62 2.94
N SER A 163 1.99 -0.85 2.34
CA SER A 163 0.85 -1.35 1.58
C SER A 163 0.68 -0.56 0.29
N PRO A 164 -0.04 -1.06 -0.73
CA PRO A 164 -0.42 -0.23 -1.87
C PRO A 164 -1.20 1.01 -1.40
N ALA A 165 -0.98 2.15 -2.05
CA ALA A 165 -1.80 3.33 -1.82
C ALA A 165 -3.25 3.10 -2.35
N PRO A 166 -4.27 3.71 -1.72
CA PRO A 166 -5.68 3.52 -2.08
C PRO A 166 -6.07 4.10 -3.45
#